data_AF-A0A4Q3EQR5-F1
#
_entry.id   AF-A0A4Q3EQR5-F1
#
_cell.length_a   1.000
_cell.length_b   1.000
_cell.length_c   1.000
_cell.angle_alpha   90.00
_cell.angle_beta   90.00
_cell.angle_gamma   90.00
#
_symmetry.space_group_name_H-M   'P 1'
#
loop_
_entity.id
_entity.type
_entity.pdbx_description
1 polymer ?
#
loop_
_entity_poly.entity_id
_entity_poly.type
_entity_poly.pdbx_seq_one_letter_code
_entity_poly.pdbx_strand_id
1 'polypeptide(L)'
;MNLRQTYFADFVALIFPELCQACAKSLYRNEEIICAECLHQLPFTDFHLHADNAVSQSFWGRVPIEAASAMLYFSKGSRVQNLLHQLKYRNRPEVGVYLG
;
A
#
# COMPACT_ATOMS: atom_id res chain seq x y z
N MET A 1 17.52 16.86 21.18
CA MET A 1 17.42 15.40 20.97
C MET A 1 18.29 14.71 22.00
N ASN A 2 17.71 13.93 22.91
CA ASN A 2 18.45 13.17 23.91
C ASN A 2 19.05 11.91 23.25
N LEU A 3 20.36 11.91 22.97
CA LEU A 3 21.05 10.78 22.32
C LEU A 3 20.79 9.43 23.01
N ARG A 4 20.66 9.41 24.35
CA ARG A 4 20.38 8.18 25.13
C ARG A 4 19.04 7.54 24.78
N GLN A 5 18.03 8.33 24.45
CA GLN A 5 16.70 7.81 24.11
C GLN A 5 16.72 7.13 22.74
N THR A 6 17.51 7.65 21.79
CA THR A 6 17.64 7.08 20.45
C THR A 6 18.31 5.70 20.49
N TYR A 7 19.42 5.55 21.22
CA TYR A 7 20.10 4.26 21.32
C TYR A 7 19.24 3.16 21.96
N PHE A 8 18.42 3.50 22.95
CA PHE A 8 17.50 2.53 23.54
C PHE A 8 16.38 2.12 22.57
N ALA A 9 15.81 3.08 21.84
CA ALA A 9 14.80 2.81 20.82
C ALA A 9 15.35 1.91 19.70
N ASP A 10 16.60 2.13 19.28
CA ASP A 10 17.27 1.31 18.27
C ASP A 10 17.49 -0.13 18.75
N PHE A 11 17.86 -0.30 20.02
CA PHE A 11 18.00 -1.62 20.61
C PHE A 11 16.68 -2.37 20.67
N VAL A 12 15.58 -1.68 21.00
CA VAL A 12 14.24 -2.28 20.98
C VAL A 12 13.81 -2.64 19.56
N ALA A 13 14.10 -1.79 18.56
CA ALA A 13 13.76 -2.03 17.16
C ALA A 13 14.46 -3.27 16.56
N LEU A 14 15.60 -3.70 17.11
CA LEU A 14 16.25 -4.97 16.73
C LEU A 14 15.42 -6.20 17.15
N ILE A 15 14.64 -6.10 18.22
CA ILE A 15 13.81 -7.20 18.75
C ILE A 15 12.36 -7.07 18.28
N PHE A 16 11.86 -5.85 18.17
CA PHE A 16 10.49 -5.51 17.76
C PHE A 16 10.51 -4.52 16.58
N PRO A 17 10.93 -4.97 15.39
CA PRO A 17 10.93 -4.11 14.21
C PRO A 17 9.52 -3.79 13.76
N GLU A 18 9.34 -2.57 13.24
CA GLU A 18 8.14 -2.27 12.46
C GLU A 18 8.22 -3.00 11.12
N LEU A 19 7.10 -3.63 10.74
CA LEU A 19 7.04 -4.48 9.55
C LEU A 19 6.24 -3.82 8.44
N CYS A 20 6.74 -3.95 7.21
CA CYS A 20 6.05 -3.56 5.99
C CYS A 20 4.71 -4.28 5.88
N GLN A 21 3.62 -3.53 5.66
CA GLN A 21 2.27 -4.08 5.59
C GLN A 21 2.02 -4.93 4.33
N ALA A 22 2.90 -4.87 3.33
CA ALA A 22 2.82 -5.66 2.10
C ALA A 22 3.59 -6.99 2.15
N CYS A 23 4.83 -6.98 2.65
CA CYS A 23 5.75 -8.13 2.58
C CYS A 23 6.27 -8.63 3.95
N ALA A 24 5.91 -7.95 5.04
CA ALA A 24 6.35 -8.25 6.41
C ALA A 24 7.88 -8.20 6.65
N LYS A 25 8.66 -7.56 5.77
CA LYS A 25 10.07 -7.21 6.04
C LYS A 25 10.15 -6.04 7.02
N SER A 26 11.24 -5.95 7.79
CA SER A 26 11.54 -4.80 8.65
C SER A 26 11.61 -3.52 7.83
N LEU A 27 10.98 -2.47 8.32
CA LEU A 27 11.07 -1.12 7.80
C LEU A 27 12.34 -0.44 8.33
N TYR A 28 12.98 0.37 7.48
CA TYR A 28 14.03 1.29 7.92
C TYR A 28 13.41 2.55 8.54
N ARG A 29 14.20 3.35 9.29
CA ARG A 29 13.71 4.55 10.00
C ARG A 29 12.96 5.58 9.13
N ASN A 30 13.20 5.59 7.82
CA ASN A 30 12.55 6.52 6.89
C ASN A 30 11.41 5.86 6.09
N GLU A 31 11.09 4.59 6.35
CA GLU A 31 9.96 3.88 5.77
C GLU A 31 8.87 3.74 6.82
N GLU A 32 7.63 4.07 6.48
CA GLU A 32 6.54 4.11 7.47
C GLU A 32 5.63 2.89 7.41
N ILE A 33 5.02 2.61 6.25
CA ILE A 33 3.97 1.59 6.13
C ILE A 33 4.36 0.51 5.11
N ILE A 34 5.01 0.94 4.03
CA ILE A 34 5.44 0.10 2.93
C ILE A 34 6.93 0.33 2.71
N CYS A 35 7.71 -0.75 2.59
CA CYS A 35 9.13 -0.62 2.25
C CYS A 35 9.31 -0.15 0.79
N ALA A 36 10.45 0.49 0.49
CA ALA A 36 10.72 1.06 -0.82
C ALA A 36 10.62 0.01 -1.95
N GLU A 37 11.09 -1.21 -1.71
CA GLU A 37 10.97 -2.32 -2.66
C GLU A 37 9.50 -2.64 -2.99
N CYS A 38 8.63 -2.64 -1.98
CA CYS A 38 7.21 -2.88 -2.19
C CYS A 38 6.57 -1.74 -2.95
N LEU A 39 6.87 -0.49 -2.57
CA LEU A 39 6.33 0.69 -3.22
C LEU A 39 6.65 0.70 -4.73
N HIS A 40 7.89 0.42 -5.11
CA HIS A 40 8.31 0.38 -6.52
C HIS A 40 7.75 -0.82 -7.31
N GLN A 41 7.44 -1.93 -6.64
CA GLN A 41 6.89 -3.13 -7.29
C GLN A 41 5.36 -3.20 -7.24
N LEU A 42 4.69 -2.19 -6.68
CA LEU A 42 3.23 -2.15 -6.71
C LEU A 42 2.75 -2.07 -8.18
N PRO A 43 1.77 -2.90 -8.58
CA PRO A 43 1.32 -2.97 -9.96
C PRO A 43 0.30 -1.85 -10.25
N PHE A 44 0.79 -0.65 -10.48
CA PHE A 44 -0.03 0.50 -10.90
C PHE A 44 -0.65 0.27 -12.28
N THR A 45 -1.89 0.73 -12.48
CA THR A 45 -2.61 0.54 -13.74
C THR A 45 -2.51 1.75 -14.68
N ASP A 46 -2.24 2.93 -14.13
CA ASP A 46 -2.31 4.23 -14.80
C ASP A 46 -3.61 4.52 -15.55
N PHE A 47 -4.72 3.86 -15.18
CA PHE A 47 -6.03 4.03 -15.82
C PHE A 47 -6.60 5.45 -15.74
N HIS A 48 -6.13 6.27 -14.81
CA HIS A 48 -6.50 7.68 -14.74
C HIS A 48 -5.98 8.50 -15.95
N LEU A 49 -4.97 8.01 -16.66
CA LEU A 49 -4.44 8.64 -17.88
C LEU A 49 -5.21 8.22 -19.15
N HIS A 50 -6.07 7.20 -19.05
CA HIS A 50 -6.74 6.58 -20.18
C HIS A 50 -8.26 6.56 -19.95
N ALA A 51 -9.00 7.41 -20.67
CA ALA A 51 -10.46 7.48 -20.53
C ALA A 51 -11.15 6.15 -20.91
N ASP A 52 -10.65 5.48 -21.94
CA ASP A 52 -11.10 4.14 -22.36
C ASP A 52 -10.22 3.05 -21.74
N ASN A 53 -10.47 2.76 -20.47
CA ASN A 53 -9.79 1.70 -19.73
C ASN A 53 -10.75 0.54 -19.40
N ALA A 54 -10.18 -0.59 -18.95
CA ALA A 54 -10.95 -1.79 -18.61
C ALA A 54 -12.05 -1.55 -17.56
N VAL A 55 -11.83 -0.59 -16.64
CA VAL A 55 -12.84 -0.21 -15.64
C VAL A 55 -13.98 0.54 -16.32
N SER A 56 -13.69 1.55 -17.15
CA SER A 56 -14.70 2.26 -17.95
C SER A 56 -15.52 1.31 -18.83
N GLN A 57 -14.85 0.38 -19.51
CA GLN A 57 -15.49 -0.62 -20.38
C GLN A 57 -16.47 -1.53 -19.63
N SER A 58 -16.19 -1.85 -18.37
CA SER A 58 -17.08 -2.67 -17.54
C SER A 58 -18.44 -2.03 -17.26
N PHE A 59 -18.55 -0.71 -17.45
CA PHE A 59 -19.79 0.05 -17.31
C PHE A 59 -20.50 0.35 -18.64
N TRP A 60 -19.87 0.03 -19.78
CA TRP A 60 -20.47 0.27 -21.09
C TRP A 60 -21.82 -0.44 -21.24
N GLY A 61 -22.82 0.32 -21.70
CA GLY A 61 -24.19 -0.17 -21.86
C GLY A 61 -24.96 -0.41 -20.56
N ARG A 62 -24.35 -0.20 -19.38
CA ARG A 62 -25.03 -0.35 -18.08
C ARG A 62 -25.50 0.98 -17.51
N VAL A 63 -24.61 1.97 -17.48
CA VAL A 63 -24.87 3.29 -16.88
C VAL A 63 -23.94 4.32 -17.52
N PRO A 64 -24.42 5.55 -17.79
CA PRO A 64 -23.54 6.63 -18.22
C PRO A 64 -22.59 7.01 -17.08
N ILE A 65 -21.29 6.97 -17.35
CA ILE A 65 -20.23 7.42 -16.42
C ILE A 65 -19.37 8.46 -17.11
N GLU A 66 -18.84 9.42 -16.33
CA GLU A 66 -17.91 10.43 -16.83
C GLU A 66 -16.46 9.93 -16.81
N ALA A 67 -16.07 9.22 -15.75
CA ALA A 67 -14.74 8.64 -15.60
C ALA A 67 -14.77 7.41 -14.68
N ALA A 68 -13.87 6.47 -14.92
CA ALA A 68 -13.63 5.32 -14.08
C ALA A 68 -12.14 5.01 -14.04
N SER A 69 -11.62 4.60 -12.89
CA SER A 69 -10.21 4.25 -12.72
C SER A 69 -10.03 3.29 -11.54
N ALA A 70 -8.94 2.55 -11.53
CA ALA A 70 -8.50 1.72 -10.41
C ALA A 70 -7.00 1.88 -10.25
N MET A 71 -6.49 2.17 -9.04
CA MET A 71 -5.08 2.50 -8.85
C MET A 71 -4.14 1.30 -9.07
N LEU A 72 -4.52 0.11 -8.59
CA LEU A 72 -3.64 -1.07 -8.53
C LEU A 72 -4.32 -2.32 -9.12
N TYR A 73 -3.53 -3.19 -9.76
CA TYR A 73 -3.97 -4.54 -10.10
C TYR A 73 -4.03 -5.43 -8.85
N PHE A 74 -5.13 -6.18 -8.71
CA PHE A 74 -5.30 -7.15 -7.65
C PHE A 74 -5.10 -8.58 -8.16
N SER A 75 -4.22 -9.34 -7.51
CA SER A 75 -4.08 -10.78 -7.72
C SER A 75 -3.96 -11.54 -6.41
N LYS A 76 -4.39 -12.80 -6.40
CA LYS A 76 -4.33 -13.65 -5.20
C LYS A 76 -2.88 -13.93 -4.84
N GLY A 77 -2.54 -13.83 -3.55
CA GLY A 77 -1.19 -13.94 -3.02
C GLY A 77 -0.31 -12.71 -3.22
N SER A 78 -0.84 -11.62 -3.80
CA SER A 78 -0.05 -10.41 -4.06
C SER A 78 0.17 -9.55 -2.82
N ARG A 79 1.16 -8.67 -2.93
CA ARG A 79 1.40 -7.57 -1.99
C ARG A 79 0.17 -6.66 -1.84
N VAL A 80 -0.56 -6.42 -2.93
CA VAL A 80 -1.81 -5.64 -2.93
C VAL A 80 -2.88 -6.35 -2.09
N GLN A 81 -3.01 -7.67 -2.19
CA GLN A 81 -3.92 -8.42 -1.33
C GLN A 81 -3.55 -8.29 0.15
N ASN A 82 -2.27 -8.38 0.49
CA ASN A 82 -1.82 -8.22 1.88
C ASN A 82 -2.17 -6.83 2.43
N LEU A 83 -1.90 -5.77 1.66
CA LEU A 83 -2.25 -4.40 2.02
C LEU A 83 -3.77 -4.25 2.25
N LEU A 84 -4.58 -4.77 1.32
CA LEU A 84 -6.03 -4.73 1.45
C LEU A 84 -6.53 -5.54 2.66
N HIS A 85 -5.88 -6.66 2.96
CA HIS A 85 -6.22 -7.50 4.12
C HIS A 85 -5.87 -6.80 5.44
N GLN A 86 -4.72 -6.12 5.50
CA GLN A 86 -4.33 -5.32 6.67
C GLN A 86 -5.35 -4.21 6.91
N LEU A 87 -5.71 -3.48 5.86
CA LEU A 87 -6.70 -2.42 5.90
C LEU A 87 -8.08 -2.91 6.36
N LYS A 88 -8.61 -3.97 5.73
CA LYS A 88 -9.98 -4.46 5.99
C LYS A 88 -10.14 -5.24 7.29
N TYR A 89 -9.15 -6.05 7.66
CA TYR A 89 -9.34 -7.08 8.70
C TYR A 89 -8.41 -6.95 9.89
N ARG A 90 -7.36 -6.14 9.80
CA ARG A 90 -6.37 -5.97 10.89
C ARG A 90 -6.35 -4.56 11.46
N ASN A 91 -7.38 -3.78 11.18
CA ASN A 91 -7.56 -2.42 11.69
C ASN A 91 -6.32 -1.53 11.41
N ARG A 92 -5.85 -1.56 10.16
CA ARG A 92 -4.72 -0.75 9.66
C ARG A 92 -5.20 0.31 8.65
N PRO A 93 -6.04 1.28 9.05
CA PRO A 93 -6.54 2.33 8.15
C PRO A 93 -5.42 3.22 7.58
N GLU A 94 -4.29 3.31 8.27
CA GLU A 94 -3.10 4.05 7.82
C GLU A 94 -2.61 3.57 6.44
N VAL A 95 -2.82 2.30 6.08
CA VAL A 95 -2.49 1.77 4.75
C VAL A 95 -3.28 2.48 3.65
N GLY A 96 -4.54 2.82 3.90
CA GLY A 96 -5.40 3.53 2.95
C GLY A 96 -4.97 4.99 2.83
N VAL A 97 -4.75 5.65 3.96
CA VAL A 97 -4.27 7.04 4.01
C VAL A 97 -2.92 7.19 3.28
N TYR A 98 -2.04 6.21 3.42
CA TYR A 98 -0.72 6.20 2.77
C TYR A 98 -0.81 6.03 1.25
N LEU A 99 -1.72 5.19 0.76
CA LEU A 99 -1.87 4.96 -0.68
C LEU A 99 -2.62 6.11 -1.38
N GLY A 100 -3.48 6.83 -0.67
CA GLY A 100 -4.32 7.91 -1.21
C GLY A 100 -5.78 7.52 -1.30
#